data_AF-A0A0F9BPJ5-F1
#
_entry.id   AF-A0A0F9BPJ5-F1
#
_cell.length_a   1.000
_cell.length_b   1.000
_cell.length_c   1.000
_cell.angle_alpha   90.00
_cell.angle_beta   90.00
_cell.angle_gamma   90.00
#
_symmetry.space_group_name_H-M   'P 1'
#
loop_
_entity.id
_entity.type
_entity.pdbx_description
1 polymer ?
#
loop_
_entity_poly.entity_id
_entity_poly.type
_entity_poly.pdbx_seq_one_letter_code
_entity_poly.pdbx_strand_id
1 'polypeptide(L)'
;MIPGYDKVFGVDTNKELTTTEKQIGDILVPERDLFSTTNFGSEVNKLLKDVGRDKIVEDGNELAIAFLQAQDEWQVYDDAFEEKRLLMRQQFPDLEANLFFWGKIQSFKNPNSADLVIDMLEKYDVEPGGIRAFYDDPSKYDEIFTQEHEIKVNWHEQFTEYENYGNPVSPLYISDPDERKIKRQELKDANPKWVDDIRSINAISNDGAEFAEKWVDRGKTVD
;
A
#
# COMPACT_ATOMS: atom_id res chain seq x y z
N MET A 1 -40.99 -19.75 -17.25
CA MET A 1 -40.11 -18.96 -16.37
C MET A 1 -38.94 -19.85 -16.03
N ILE A 2 -37.71 -19.44 -16.35
CA ILE A 2 -36.51 -20.24 -16.05
C ILE A 2 -36.18 -20.01 -14.56
N PRO A 3 -36.05 -21.05 -13.73
CA PRO A 3 -35.64 -20.89 -12.34
C PRO A 3 -34.28 -20.17 -12.27
N GLY A 4 -34.23 -19.01 -11.61
CA GLY A 4 -33.02 -18.17 -11.48
C GLY A 4 -33.02 -16.90 -12.34
N TYR A 5 -33.93 -16.74 -13.30
CA TYR A 5 -33.99 -15.52 -14.14
C TYR A 5 -34.40 -14.26 -13.36
N ASP A 6 -35.21 -14.42 -12.30
CA ASP A 6 -35.64 -13.31 -11.43
C ASP A 6 -34.50 -12.75 -10.55
N LYS A 7 -33.41 -13.52 -10.33
CA LYS A 7 -32.26 -13.08 -9.52
C LYS A 7 -31.39 -12.04 -10.22
N VAL A 8 -31.33 -12.05 -11.55
CA VAL A 8 -30.41 -11.20 -12.33
C VAL A 8 -31.04 -9.82 -12.63
N PHE A 9 -32.36 -9.73 -12.70
CA PHE A 9 -33.08 -8.50 -13.09
C PHE A 9 -33.81 -7.79 -11.92
N GLY A 10 -33.94 -8.44 -10.76
CA GLY A 10 -34.65 -7.88 -9.60
C GLY A 10 -33.76 -7.23 -8.53
N VAL A 11 -32.45 -7.40 -8.61
CA VAL A 11 -31.48 -6.87 -7.63
C VAL A 11 -30.86 -5.59 -8.19
N ASP A 12 -31.09 -4.48 -7.50
CA ASP A 12 -30.38 -3.21 -7.71
C ASP A 12 -29.08 -3.28 -6.92
N THR A 13 -28.01 -3.71 -7.59
CA THR A 13 -26.73 -3.94 -6.89
C THR A 13 -26.12 -2.64 -6.40
N ASN A 14 -26.36 -1.52 -7.10
CA ASN A 14 -25.88 -0.22 -6.64
C ASN A 14 -26.52 0.17 -5.31
N LYS A 15 -27.83 -0.04 -5.16
CA LYS A 15 -28.50 0.24 -3.88
C LYS A 15 -27.96 -0.60 -2.73
N GLU A 16 -27.74 -1.91 -2.97
CA GLU A 16 -27.19 -2.81 -1.96
C GLU A 16 -25.76 -2.41 -1.59
N LEU A 17 -24.90 -2.21 -2.59
CA LEU A 17 -23.50 -1.83 -2.40
C LEU A 17 -23.35 -0.45 -1.77
N THR A 18 -24.15 0.54 -2.16
CA THR A 18 -24.15 1.87 -1.51
C THR A 18 -24.54 1.78 -0.04
N THR A 19 -25.42 0.83 0.32
CA THR A 19 -25.80 0.62 1.72
C THR A 19 -24.63 0.02 2.50
N THR A 20 -23.92 -0.94 1.91
CA THR A 20 -22.73 -1.57 2.49
C THR A 20 -21.53 -0.63 2.55
N GLU A 21 -21.33 0.20 1.52
CA GLU A 21 -20.26 1.20 1.43
C GLU A 21 -20.32 2.19 2.59
N LYS A 22 -21.53 2.64 2.95
CA LYS A 22 -21.75 3.51 4.12
C LYS A 22 -21.42 2.88 5.46
N GLN A 23 -21.25 1.55 5.51
CA GLN A 23 -20.83 0.85 6.71
C GLN A 23 -19.31 0.84 6.86
N ILE A 24 -18.54 1.23 5.82
CA ILE A 24 -17.08 1.28 5.93
C ILE A 24 -16.69 2.28 7.02
N GLY A 25 -15.91 1.81 8.00
CA GLY A 25 -15.57 2.59 9.20
C GLY A 25 -16.43 2.24 10.42
N ASP A 26 -17.58 1.59 10.25
CA ASP A 26 -18.47 1.23 11.36
C ASP A 26 -17.88 0.12 12.24
N ILE A 27 -18.09 0.26 13.55
CA ILE A 27 -17.78 -0.77 14.54
C ILE A 27 -19.00 -1.70 14.67
N LEU A 28 -18.91 -2.91 14.14
CA LEU A 28 -20.01 -3.88 14.05
C LEU A 28 -20.39 -4.51 15.39
N VAL A 29 -19.45 -4.58 16.34
CA VAL A 29 -19.65 -5.11 17.69
C VAL A 29 -18.78 -4.30 18.66
N PRO A 30 -19.24 -3.98 19.89
CA PRO A 30 -18.52 -3.10 20.82
C PRO A 30 -17.08 -3.50 21.21
N GLU A 31 -16.53 -4.61 20.70
CA GLU A 31 -15.19 -5.07 21.09
C GLU A 31 -14.30 -5.70 20.01
N ARG A 32 -14.60 -5.75 18.68
CA ARG A 32 -13.54 -6.21 17.72
C ARG A 32 -13.70 -6.09 16.19
N ASP A 33 -14.90 -5.97 15.62
CA ASP A 33 -15.02 -6.04 14.16
C ASP A 33 -15.39 -4.69 13.54
N LEU A 34 -14.39 -4.06 12.93
CA LEU A 34 -14.54 -2.97 11.97
C LEU A 34 -15.12 -3.54 10.66
N PHE A 35 -16.14 -2.88 10.10
CA PHE A 35 -16.48 -3.07 8.70
C PHE A 35 -15.51 -2.26 7.84
N SER A 36 -14.52 -2.92 7.25
CA SER A 36 -13.46 -2.29 6.45
C SER A 36 -13.72 -2.41 4.95
N THR A 37 -12.90 -1.76 4.14
CA THR A 37 -12.80 -1.98 2.68
C THR A 37 -12.65 -3.47 2.31
N THR A 38 -12.01 -4.27 3.16
CA THR A 38 -11.89 -5.74 2.99
C THR A 38 -13.26 -6.42 3.10
N ASN A 39 -14.08 -5.97 4.05
CA ASN A 39 -15.44 -6.48 4.24
C ASN A 39 -16.33 -6.07 3.08
N PHE A 40 -16.23 -4.82 2.62
CA PHE A 40 -16.90 -4.35 1.41
C PHE A 40 -16.56 -5.22 0.19
N GLY A 41 -15.28 -5.48 -0.06
CA GLY A 41 -14.85 -6.38 -1.14
C GLY A 41 -15.39 -7.81 -1.01
N SER A 42 -15.65 -8.28 0.22
CA SER A 42 -16.30 -9.56 0.45
C SER A 42 -17.79 -9.54 0.05
N GLU A 43 -18.50 -8.44 0.29
CA GLU A 43 -19.89 -8.25 -0.17
C GLU A 43 -19.97 -8.13 -1.70
N VAL A 44 -19.04 -7.38 -2.32
CA VAL A 44 -18.93 -7.33 -3.79
C VAL A 44 -18.75 -8.72 -4.39
N ASN A 45 -17.88 -9.56 -3.80
CA ASN A 45 -17.68 -10.94 -4.25
C ASN A 45 -18.90 -11.84 -4.09
N LYS A 46 -19.76 -11.60 -3.09
CA LYS A 46 -21.03 -12.34 -2.94
C LYS A 46 -21.98 -11.96 -4.07
N LEU A 47 -22.18 -10.67 -4.31
CA LEU A 47 -23.03 -10.18 -5.41
C LEU A 47 -22.51 -10.62 -6.78
N LEU A 48 -21.18 -10.60 -6.98
CA LEU A 48 -20.55 -11.05 -8.21
C LEU A 48 -20.94 -12.50 -8.55
N LYS A 49 -21.04 -13.38 -7.53
CA LYS A 49 -21.45 -14.78 -7.72
C LYS A 49 -22.94 -14.93 -8.04
N ASP A 50 -23.78 -14.03 -7.54
CA ASP A 50 -25.23 -14.10 -7.69
C ASP A 50 -25.72 -13.49 -9.00
N VAL A 51 -25.17 -12.34 -9.40
CA VAL A 51 -25.66 -11.56 -10.56
C VAL A 51 -24.65 -11.42 -11.70
N GLY A 52 -23.37 -11.71 -11.46
CA GLY A 52 -22.30 -11.57 -12.45
C GLY A 52 -21.69 -10.15 -12.52
N ARG A 53 -20.51 -10.06 -13.17
CA ARG A 53 -19.71 -8.82 -13.23
C ARG A 53 -20.40 -7.72 -14.02
N ASP A 54 -20.97 -8.07 -15.17
CA ASP A 54 -21.58 -7.11 -16.09
C ASP A 54 -22.69 -6.30 -15.41
N LYS A 55 -23.49 -6.95 -14.56
CA LYS A 55 -24.56 -6.30 -13.81
C LYS A 55 -24.05 -5.28 -12.80
N ILE A 56 -23.01 -5.63 -12.04
CA ILE A 56 -22.41 -4.71 -11.05
C ILE A 56 -21.80 -3.49 -11.75
N VAL A 57 -21.14 -3.70 -12.88
CA VAL A 57 -20.56 -2.61 -13.69
C VAL A 57 -21.65 -1.74 -14.32
N GLU A 58 -22.74 -2.33 -14.81
CA GLU A 58 -23.88 -1.60 -15.38
C GLU A 58 -24.59 -0.74 -14.32
N ASP A 59 -24.78 -1.26 -13.11
CA ASP A 59 -25.44 -0.55 -12.01
C ASP A 59 -24.59 0.61 -11.44
N GLY A 60 -23.26 0.58 -11.64
CA GLY A 60 -22.44 1.77 -11.57
C GLY A 60 -21.92 2.20 -10.18
N ASN A 61 -21.84 1.30 -9.19
CA ASN A 61 -21.19 1.63 -7.92
C ASN A 61 -19.67 1.76 -8.12
N GLU A 62 -19.12 2.96 -7.94
CA GLU A 62 -17.72 3.27 -8.29
C GLU A 62 -16.71 2.47 -7.46
N LEU A 63 -16.93 2.33 -6.15
CA LEU A 63 -16.02 1.60 -5.26
C LEU A 63 -16.02 0.09 -5.57
N ALA A 64 -17.17 -0.47 -5.92
CA ALA A 64 -17.27 -1.87 -6.36
C ALA A 64 -16.59 -2.11 -7.72
N ILE A 65 -16.73 -1.18 -8.67
CA ILE A 65 -16.02 -1.25 -9.94
C ILE A 65 -14.50 -1.19 -9.71
N ALA A 66 -14.05 -0.28 -8.85
CA ALA A 66 -12.64 -0.18 -8.48
C ALA A 66 -12.11 -1.46 -7.84
N PHE A 67 -12.89 -2.09 -6.94
CA PHE A 67 -12.55 -3.39 -6.36
C PHE A 67 -12.38 -4.48 -7.43
N LEU A 68 -13.33 -4.58 -8.36
CA LEU A 68 -13.30 -5.59 -9.42
C LEU A 68 -12.11 -5.40 -10.37
N GLN A 69 -11.74 -4.16 -10.67
CA GLN A 69 -10.54 -3.84 -11.45
C GLN A 69 -9.26 -4.22 -10.69
N ALA A 70 -9.17 -3.85 -9.41
CA ALA A 70 -8.02 -4.17 -8.58
C ALA A 70 -7.83 -5.69 -8.40
N GLN A 71 -8.92 -6.46 -8.32
CA GLN A 71 -8.86 -7.92 -8.26
C GLN A 71 -8.13 -8.54 -9.46
N ASP A 72 -8.33 -7.99 -10.67
CA ASP A 72 -7.67 -8.49 -11.88
C ASP A 72 -6.15 -8.22 -11.80
N GLU A 73 -5.74 -7.10 -11.20
CA GLU A 73 -4.32 -6.75 -11.01
C GLU A 73 -3.64 -7.61 -9.94
N TRP A 74 -4.35 -7.99 -8.88
CA TRP A 74 -3.78 -8.79 -7.80
C TRP A 74 -3.42 -10.20 -8.22
N GLN A 75 -4.07 -10.75 -9.24
CA GLN A 75 -3.82 -12.13 -9.65
C GLN A 75 -2.33 -12.36 -9.95
N VAL A 76 -1.67 -11.43 -10.65
CA VAL A 76 -0.24 -11.53 -10.96
C VAL A 76 0.62 -11.49 -9.69
N TYR A 77 0.20 -10.71 -8.69
CA TYR A 77 0.86 -10.61 -7.39
C TYR A 77 0.66 -11.88 -6.55
N ASP A 78 -0.57 -12.37 -6.48
CA ASP A 78 -0.95 -13.57 -5.72
C ASP A 78 -0.30 -14.83 -6.31
N ASP A 79 -0.09 -14.90 -7.64
CA ASP A 79 0.61 -16.01 -8.29
C ASP A 79 2.16 -15.91 -8.19
N ALA A 80 2.69 -14.75 -7.80
CA ALA A 80 4.13 -14.54 -7.62
C ALA A 80 4.65 -15.12 -6.29
N PHE A 81 5.93 -15.50 -6.27
CA PHE A 81 6.64 -15.89 -5.06
C PHE A 81 7.16 -14.66 -4.29
N GLU A 82 7.60 -14.85 -3.05
CA GLU A 82 7.83 -13.77 -2.09
C GLU A 82 8.79 -12.67 -2.56
N GLU A 83 9.97 -13.03 -3.08
CA GLU A 83 10.95 -12.04 -3.54
C GLU A 83 10.46 -11.26 -4.76
N LYS A 84 9.66 -11.91 -5.63
CA LYS A 84 9.02 -11.23 -6.76
C LYS A 84 7.91 -10.29 -6.31
N ARG A 85 7.11 -10.67 -5.30
CA ARG A 85 6.10 -9.81 -4.69
C ARG A 85 6.73 -8.56 -4.06
N LEU A 86 7.87 -8.72 -3.38
CA LEU A 86 8.63 -7.60 -2.83
C LEU A 86 9.05 -6.63 -3.94
N LEU A 87 9.61 -7.14 -5.05
CA LEU A 87 10.02 -6.31 -6.18
C LEU A 87 8.83 -5.57 -6.81
N MET A 88 7.71 -6.27 -7.00
CA MET A 88 6.47 -5.67 -7.52
C MET A 88 5.99 -4.53 -6.62
N ARG A 89 6.00 -4.71 -5.31
CA ARG A 89 5.61 -3.68 -4.34
C ARG A 89 6.54 -2.47 -4.33
N GLN A 90 7.83 -2.68 -4.55
CA GLN A 90 8.80 -1.58 -4.67
C GLN A 90 8.62 -0.77 -5.96
N GLN A 91 8.27 -1.44 -7.06
CA GLN A 91 8.25 -0.86 -8.42
C GLN A 91 6.90 -0.28 -8.84
N PHE A 92 5.79 -0.87 -8.38
CA PHE A 92 4.44 -0.52 -8.82
C PHE A 92 3.64 0.06 -7.66
N PRO A 93 3.71 1.39 -7.43
CA PRO A 93 3.03 2.02 -6.30
C PRO A 93 1.50 1.88 -6.41
N ASP A 94 0.92 1.95 -7.61
CA ASP A 94 -0.52 1.75 -7.83
C ASP A 94 -1.00 0.37 -7.36
N LEU A 95 -0.25 -0.67 -7.71
CA LEU A 95 -0.54 -2.04 -7.28
C LEU A 95 -0.43 -2.16 -5.75
N GLU A 96 0.63 -1.61 -5.15
CA GLU A 96 0.81 -1.69 -3.70
C GLU A 96 -0.26 -0.89 -2.94
N ALA A 97 -0.64 0.30 -3.44
CA ALA A 97 -1.73 1.11 -2.91
C ALA A 97 -3.05 0.35 -2.95
N ASN A 98 -3.38 -0.29 -4.09
CA ASN A 98 -4.55 -1.18 -4.19
C ASN A 98 -4.48 -2.32 -3.16
N LEU A 99 -3.37 -3.04 -3.08
CA LEU A 99 -3.21 -4.12 -2.10
C LEU A 99 -3.40 -3.62 -0.66
N PHE A 100 -2.90 -2.43 -0.32
CA PHE A 100 -3.04 -1.85 1.01
C PHE A 100 -4.47 -1.41 1.30
N PHE A 101 -5.06 -0.62 0.39
CA PHE A 101 -6.43 -0.09 0.50
C PHE A 101 -7.45 -1.22 0.70
N TRP A 102 -7.26 -2.35 0.01
CA TRP A 102 -8.13 -3.53 0.10
C TRP A 102 -7.70 -4.57 1.14
N GLY A 103 -6.77 -4.22 2.04
CA GLY A 103 -6.39 -5.00 3.22
C GLY A 103 -5.56 -6.25 2.95
N LYS A 104 -4.99 -6.40 1.74
CA LYS A 104 -4.12 -7.52 1.36
C LYS A 104 -2.72 -7.42 1.97
N ILE A 105 -2.26 -6.21 2.26
CA ILE A 105 -0.99 -5.93 2.94
C ILE A 105 -1.20 -4.90 4.05
N GLN A 106 -0.21 -4.77 4.94
CA GLN A 106 -0.32 -3.98 6.18
C GLN A 106 0.76 -2.90 6.32
N SER A 107 1.65 -2.78 5.33
CA SER A 107 2.77 -1.83 5.32
C SER A 107 3.18 -1.54 3.89
N PHE A 108 3.87 -0.42 3.67
CA PHE A 108 4.38 -0.02 2.37
C PHE A 108 5.85 -0.44 2.16
N LYS A 109 6.20 -0.76 0.92
CA LYS A 109 7.59 -0.92 0.44
C LYS A 109 7.98 0.19 -0.51
N ASN A 110 7.01 0.84 -1.13
CA ASN A 110 7.17 2.08 -1.87
C ASN A 110 6.41 3.18 -1.12
N PRO A 111 7.09 4.24 -0.66
CA PRO A 111 6.46 5.31 0.09
C PRO A 111 5.44 6.10 -0.76
N ASN A 112 5.61 6.18 -2.08
CA ASN A 112 4.63 6.81 -2.99
C ASN A 112 3.27 6.08 -3.00
N SER A 113 3.24 4.80 -2.61
CA SER A 113 1.99 4.05 -2.46
C SER A 113 1.09 4.64 -1.38
N ALA A 114 1.68 5.31 -0.36
CA ALA A 114 0.92 5.94 0.71
C ALA A 114 0.11 7.13 0.20
N ASP A 115 0.73 8.00 -0.60
CA ASP A 115 0.06 9.15 -1.24
C ASP A 115 -1.13 8.70 -2.09
N LEU A 116 -0.94 7.63 -2.88
CA LEU A 116 -2.03 7.05 -3.68
C LEU A 116 -3.17 6.49 -2.81
N VAL A 117 -2.86 5.92 -1.64
CA VAL A 117 -3.91 5.50 -0.70
C VAL A 117 -4.68 6.70 -0.16
N ILE A 118 -4.02 7.84 0.11
CA ILE A 118 -4.70 9.08 0.50
C ILE A 118 -5.63 9.57 -0.62
N ASP A 119 -5.16 9.58 -1.87
CA ASP A 119 -5.98 9.94 -3.03
C ASP A 119 -7.19 9.01 -3.17
N MET A 120 -7.03 7.71 -2.89
CA MET A 120 -8.13 6.74 -2.91
C MET A 120 -9.14 6.97 -1.78
N LEU A 121 -8.69 7.30 -0.57
CA LEU A 121 -9.56 7.64 0.55
C LEU A 121 -10.45 8.84 0.20
N GLU A 122 -9.85 9.91 -0.36
CA GLU A 122 -10.60 11.10 -0.80
C GLU A 122 -11.55 10.76 -1.95
N LYS A 123 -11.06 10.06 -2.97
CA LYS A 123 -11.85 9.72 -4.16
C LYS A 123 -13.12 8.93 -3.82
N TYR A 124 -13.03 7.99 -2.89
CA TYR A 124 -14.13 7.08 -2.55
C TYR A 124 -14.84 7.46 -1.25
N ASP A 125 -14.57 8.64 -0.68
CA ASP A 125 -15.15 9.12 0.58
C ASP A 125 -15.02 8.09 1.72
N VAL A 126 -13.87 7.41 1.78
CA VAL A 126 -13.56 6.43 2.81
C VAL A 126 -12.72 7.10 3.89
N GLU A 127 -13.18 7.06 5.14
CA GLU A 127 -12.36 7.53 6.26
C GLU A 127 -11.12 6.63 6.45
N PRO A 128 -9.98 7.15 6.95
CA PRO A 128 -8.77 6.35 7.16
C PRO A 128 -9.04 5.09 8.00
N GLY A 129 -9.89 5.18 9.03
CA GLY A 129 -10.31 4.05 9.86
C GLY A 129 -11.09 2.96 9.12
N GLY A 130 -11.59 3.23 7.91
CA GLY A 130 -12.19 2.24 7.01
C GLY A 130 -11.17 1.27 6.41
N ILE A 131 -9.88 1.61 6.44
CA ILE A 131 -8.79 0.69 6.10
C ILE A 131 -8.32 0.00 7.39
N ARG A 132 -8.34 -1.34 7.38
CA ARG A 132 -8.00 -2.15 8.55
C ARG A 132 -6.63 -1.82 9.13
N ALA A 133 -5.63 -1.58 8.27
CA ALA A 133 -4.27 -1.27 8.68
C ALA A 133 -4.16 0.02 9.52
N PHE A 134 -4.96 1.05 9.18
CA PHE A 134 -5.01 2.31 9.93
C PHE A 134 -5.89 2.21 11.17
N TYR A 135 -6.95 1.41 11.14
CA TYR A 135 -7.74 1.15 12.34
C TYR A 135 -6.96 0.40 13.41
N ASP A 136 -6.24 -0.66 13.03
CA ASP A 136 -5.44 -1.47 13.95
C ASP A 136 -4.24 -0.68 14.50
N ASP A 137 -3.69 0.24 13.71
CA ASP A 137 -2.57 1.09 14.08
C ASP A 137 -2.69 2.49 13.44
N PRO A 138 -3.32 3.46 14.15
CA PRO A 138 -3.50 4.81 13.64
C PRO A 138 -2.19 5.55 13.35
N SER A 139 -1.09 5.17 14.01
CA SER A 139 0.21 5.83 13.81
C SER A 139 0.72 5.67 12.38
N LYS A 140 0.33 4.60 11.68
CA LYS A 140 0.67 4.39 10.26
C LYS A 140 0.08 5.44 9.34
N TYR A 141 -1.06 6.03 9.71
CA TYR A 141 -1.64 7.13 8.96
C TYR A 141 -0.87 8.42 9.23
N ASP A 142 -0.59 8.70 10.50
CA ASP A 142 0.18 9.88 10.92
C ASP A 142 1.59 9.89 10.32
N GLU A 143 2.24 8.72 10.25
CA GLU A 143 3.57 8.52 9.66
C GLU A 143 3.68 9.07 8.24
N ILE A 144 2.62 9.03 7.44
CA ILE A 144 2.59 9.50 6.04
C ILE A 144 2.86 11.01 5.97
N PHE A 145 2.50 11.76 7.01
CA PHE A 145 2.64 13.22 7.06
C PHE A 145 3.90 13.67 7.82
N THR A 146 4.83 12.75 8.09
CA THR A 146 6.08 13.06 8.81
C THR A 146 7.20 13.45 7.85
N GLN A 147 8.16 14.22 8.38
CA GLN A 147 9.41 14.50 7.68
C GLN A 147 10.16 13.21 7.30
N GLU A 148 10.07 12.15 8.12
CA GLU A 148 10.67 10.86 7.80
C GLU A 148 10.09 10.28 6.50
N HIS A 149 8.78 10.39 6.31
CA HIS A 149 8.12 9.94 5.09
C HIS A 149 8.53 10.76 3.87
N GLU A 150 8.58 12.09 3.98
CA GLU A 150 9.05 12.97 2.89
C GLU A 150 10.46 12.59 2.44
N ILE A 151 11.37 12.30 3.38
CA ILE A 151 12.73 11.87 3.06
C ILE A 151 12.71 10.50 2.36
N LYS A 152 11.88 9.55 2.81
CA LYS A 152 11.74 8.23 2.18
C LYS A 152 11.22 8.36 0.75
N VAL A 153 10.23 9.23 0.49
CA VAL A 153 9.73 9.52 -0.87
C VAL A 153 10.85 10.05 -1.76
N ASN A 154 11.57 11.08 -1.28
CA ASN A 154 12.63 11.74 -2.05
C ASN A 154 13.77 10.80 -2.50
N TRP A 155 14.07 9.78 -1.70
CA TRP A 155 15.20 8.88 -1.95
C TRP A 155 14.80 7.42 -2.20
N HIS A 156 13.52 7.18 -2.54
CA HIS A 156 12.99 5.82 -2.74
C HIS A 156 13.81 5.01 -3.75
N GLU A 157 14.24 5.64 -4.85
CA GLU A 157 15.05 4.99 -5.88
C GLU A 157 16.39 4.49 -5.32
N GLN A 158 17.09 5.31 -4.55
CA GLN A 158 18.39 4.96 -3.95
C GLN A 158 18.25 3.89 -2.88
N PHE A 159 17.20 3.97 -2.04
CA PHE A 159 16.87 2.90 -1.09
C PHE A 159 16.62 1.57 -1.82
N THR A 160 15.81 1.63 -2.87
CA THR A 160 15.44 0.46 -3.67
C THR A 160 16.65 -0.14 -4.37
N GLU A 161 17.49 0.67 -5.01
CA GLU A 161 18.73 0.22 -5.66
C GLU A 161 19.69 -0.43 -4.66
N TYR A 162 19.92 0.21 -3.51
CA TYR A 162 20.79 -0.30 -2.46
C TYR A 162 20.37 -1.69 -1.96
N GLU A 163 19.07 -1.87 -1.69
CA GLU A 163 18.51 -3.15 -1.28
C GLU A 163 18.60 -4.19 -2.40
N ASN A 164 18.30 -3.78 -3.63
CA ASN A 164 18.22 -4.66 -4.78
C ASN A 164 19.56 -5.21 -5.28
N TYR A 165 20.69 -4.61 -4.92
CA TYR A 165 21.99 -5.27 -5.09
C TYR A 165 22.07 -6.62 -4.35
N GLY A 166 21.31 -6.80 -3.27
CA GLY A 166 21.26 -8.04 -2.48
C GLY A 166 20.13 -8.99 -2.83
N ASN A 167 19.22 -8.63 -3.76
CA ASN A 167 18.01 -9.37 -4.05
C ASN A 167 18.18 -10.29 -5.28
N PRO A 168 18.16 -11.64 -5.15
CA PRO A 168 18.44 -12.57 -6.25
C PRO A 168 17.53 -12.47 -7.48
N VAL A 169 16.33 -11.89 -7.34
CA VAL A 169 15.39 -11.73 -8.45
C VAL A 169 15.46 -10.35 -9.10
N SER A 170 16.23 -9.44 -8.51
CA SER A 170 16.44 -8.11 -9.07
C SER A 170 17.40 -8.17 -10.26
N PRO A 171 17.17 -7.38 -11.32
CA PRO A 171 18.16 -7.21 -12.38
C PRO A 171 19.47 -6.56 -11.91
N LEU A 172 19.46 -5.94 -10.72
CA LEU A 172 20.62 -5.33 -10.08
C LEU A 172 21.39 -6.30 -9.16
N TYR A 173 20.95 -7.55 -9.05
CA TYR A 173 21.55 -8.48 -8.10
C TYR A 173 23.05 -8.68 -8.31
N ILE A 174 23.81 -8.59 -7.22
CA ILE A 174 25.24 -8.88 -7.18
C ILE A 174 25.46 -10.04 -6.21
N SER A 175 25.78 -11.21 -6.76
CA SER A 175 25.99 -12.42 -5.97
C SER A 175 27.23 -12.33 -5.08
N ASP A 176 28.29 -11.67 -5.57
CA ASP A 176 29.54 -11.51 -4.84
C ASP A 176 29.38 -10.49 -3.69
N PRO A 177 29.62 -10.87 -2.43
CA PRO A 177 29.46 -9.97 -1.29
C PRO A 177 30.40 -8.75 -1.30
N ASP A 178 31.63 -8.90 -1.81
CA ASP A 178 32.63 -7.84 -1.82
C ASP A 178 32.31 -6.83 -2.92
N GLU A 179 31.96 -7.30 -4.13
CA GLU A 179 31.50 -6.45 -5.22
C GLU A 179 30.23 -5.69 -4.84
N ARG A 180 29.27 -6.37 -4.18
CA ARG A 180 28.05 -5.73 -3.67
C ARG A 180 28.35 -4.65 -2.65
N LYS A 181 29.32 -4.89 -1.75
CA LYS A 181 29.74 -3.89 -0.76
C LYS A 181 30.36 -2.68 -1.46
N ILE A 182 31.18 -2.90 -2.49
CA ILE A 182 31.77 -1.84 -3.31
C ILE A 182 30.67 -1.02 -3.99
N LYS A 183 29.72 -1.65 -4.68
CA LYS A 183 28.61 -0.94 -5.34
C LYS A 183 27.73 -0.16 -4.39
N ARG A 184 27.43 -0.72 -3.21
CA ARG A 184 26.73 0.00 -2.14
C ARG A 184 27.48 1.22 -1.65
N GLN A 185 28.81 1.15 -1.58
CA GLN A 185 29.64 2.29 -1.20
C GLN A 185 29.70 3.34 -2.33
N GLU A 186 29.89 2.92 -3.58
CA GLU A 186 29.86 3.82 -4.75
C GLU A 186 28.54 4.60 -4.82
N LEU A 187 27.40 3.94 -4.56
CA LEU A 187 26.09 4.59 -4.51
C LEU A 187 26.01 5.65 -3.41
N LYS A 188 26.56 5.37 -2.22
CA LYS A 188 26.62 6.33 -1.10
C LYS A 188 27.51 7.52 -1.42
N ASP A 189 28.70 7.26 -1.96
CA ASP A 189 29.68 8.30 -2.30
C ASP A 189 29.15 9.24 -3.40
N ALA A 190 28.38 8.69 -4.35
CA ALA A 190 27.72 9.47 -5.40
C ALA A 190 26.54 10.31 -4.88
N ASN A 191 25.93 9.93 -3.74
CA ASN A 191 24.73 10.56 -3.20
C ASN A 191 24.92 10.99 -1.73
N PRO A 192 25.84 11.94 -1.44
CA PRO A 192 26.16 12.33 -0.06
C PRO A 192 24.95 12.92 0.69
N LYS A 193 24.03 13.59 0.00
CA LYS A 193 22.77 14.08 0.60
C LYS A 193 21.86 12.96 1.06
N TRP A 194 21.74 11.89 0.27
CA TRP A 194 20.99 10.70 0.67
C TRP A 194 21.59 10.06 1.91
N VAL A 195 22.92 10.02 2.03
CA VAL A 195 23.59 9.51 3.24
C VAL A 195 23.30 10.39 4.45
N ASP A 196 23.32 11.71 4.31
CA ASP A 196 22.88 12.63 5.36
C ASP A 196 21.43 12.35 5.76
N ASP A 197 20.55 12.21 4.79
CA ASP A 197 19.13 11.98 5.02
C ASP A 197 18.81 10.60 5.63
N ILE A 198 19.61 9.56 5.35
CA ILE A 198 19.58 8.30 6.09
C ILE A 198 19.87 8.54 7.57
N ARG A 199 20.84 9.40 7.89
CA ARG A 199 21.16 9.73 9.29
C ARG A 199 20.03 10.51 9.94
N SER A 200 19.39 11.42 9.20
CA SER A 200 18.18 12.12 9.63
C SER A 200 17.04 11.15 9.95
N ILE A 201 16.76 10.18 9.08
CA ILE A 201 15.77 9.12 9.34
C ILE A 201 16.12 8.38 10.63
N ASN A 202 17.36 7.91 10.78
CA ASN A 202 17.79 7.20 11.97
C ASN A 202 17.63 8.04 13.25
N ALA A 203 17.88 9.35 13.18
CA ALA A 203 17.66 10.25 14.31
C ALA A 203 16.17 10.40 14.63
N ILE A 204 15.33 10.64 13.62
CA ILE A 204 13.87 10.79 13.78
C ILE A 204 13.29 9.54 14.44
N SER A 205 13.64 8.34 13.96
CA SER A 205 13.06 7.09 14.47
C SER A 205 13.56 6.69 15.87
N ASN A 206 14.74 7.14 16.31
CA ASN A 206 15.33 6.74 17.61
C ASN A 206 15.28 7.83 18.69
N ASP A 207 15.56 9.08 18.32
CA ASP A 207 15.78 10.18 19.25
C ASP A 207 14.78 11.34 19.08
N GLY A 208 14.11 11.44 17.92
CA GLY A 208 13.19 12.51 17.58
C GLY A 208 13.73 13.48 16.51
N ALA A 209 12.83 14.17 15.83
CA ALA A 209 13.15 15.00 14.66
C ALA A 209 14.10 16.16 14.98
N GLU A 210 14.06 16.68 16.21
CA GLU A 210 14.95 17.76 16.68
C GLU A 210 16.43 17.35 16.77
N PHE A 211 16.75 16.05 16.66
CA PHE A 211 18.12 15.54 16.69
C PHE A 211 18.69 15.24 15.30
N ALA A 212 17.90 15.36 14.23
CA ALA A 212 18.31 15.02 12.86
C ALA A 212 19.62 15.72 12.43
N GLU A 213 19.70 17.05 12.59
CA GLU A 213 20.90 17.82 12.20
C GLU A 213 22.16 17.37 12.96
N LYS A 214 22.03 17.05 14.27
CA LYS A 214 23.17 16.60 15.08
C LYS A 214 23.70 15.25 14.63
N TRP A 215 22.81 14.34 14.21
CA TRP A 215 23.20 13.03 13.67
C TRP A 215 23.90 13.16 12.31
N VAL A 216 23.40 14.05 11.46
CA VAL A 216 24.04 14.39 10.19
C VAL A 216 25.46 14.93 10.42
N ASP A 217 25.61 15.93 11.30
CA ASP A 217 26.91 16.53 11.60
C ASP A 217 27.90 15.54 12.21
N ARG A 218 27.42 14.68 13.11
CA ARG A 218 28.24 13.60 13.67
C ARG A 218 28.72 12.63 12.57
N GLY A 219 27.84 12.24 11.65
CA GLY A 219 28.22 11.35 10.56
C GLY A 219 29.32 11.94 9.68
N LYS A 220 29.24 13.23 9.36
CA LYS A 220 30.27 13.95 8.58
C LYS A 220 31.65 14.02 9.23
N THR A 221 31.73 13.83 10.55
CA THR A 221 32.98 13.93 11.31
C THR A 221 33.60 12.58 11.65
N VAL A 222 32.82 11.50 11.60
CA VAL A 222 33.22 10.15 12.03
C VAL A 222 33.54 9.23 10.85
N ASP A 223 32.87 9.41 9.71
CA ASP A 223 33.05 8.62 8.49
C ASP A 223 34.20 9.15 7.61
#